data_AF-A0A3P8AE92-F1
#
_entry.id   AF-A0A3P8AE92-F1
#
_cell.length_a   1.000
_cell.length_b   1.000
_cell.length_c   1.000
_cell.angle_alpha   90.00
_cell.angle_beta   90.00
_cell.angle_gamma   90.00
#
_symmetry.space_group_name_H-M   'P 1'
#
loop_
_entity.id
_entity.type
_entity.pdbx_description
1 polymer ?
#
loop_
_entity_poly.entity_id
_entity_poly.type
_entity_poly.pdbx_seq_one_letter_code
_entity_poly.pdbx_strand_id
1 'polypeptide(L)' 'MSQLHQIGKENKLNSIEQVKRIYLEPEPFTVENGLLTPTLKAKRPQLRHRYKEIIARIYRENKDL' A
#
# COMPACT_ATOMS: atom_id res chain seq x y z
N MET A 1 9.49 -1.81 9.33
CA MET A 1 10.04 -2.39 8.09
C MET A 1 10.70 -3.75 8.28
N SER A 2 11.56 -3.94 9.28
CA SER A 2 12.24 -5.23 9.56
C SER A 2 11.29 -6.44 9.60
N GLN A 3 10.14 -6.34 10.29
CA GLN A 3 9.14 -7.42 10.33
C GLN A 3 8.53 -7.73 8.95
N LEU A 4 8.18 -6.71 8.14
CA LEU A 4 7.67 -6.92 6.79
C LEU A 4 8.69 -7.64 5.90
N HIS A 5 9.96 -7.27 6.03
CA HIS A 5 11.06 -7.92 5.29
C HIS A 5 11.28 -9.36 5.74
N GLN A 6 11.16 -9.64 7.04
CA GLN A 6 11.23 -10.99 7.56
C GLN A 6 10.09 -11.86 7.01
N ILE A 7 8.84 -11.39 7.10
CA ILE A 7 7.68 -12.10 6.55
C ILE A 7 7.87 -12.37 5.05
N GLY A 8 8.32 -11.38 4.28
CA GLY A 8 8.55 -11.59 2.87
C GLY A 8 9.66 -12.62 2.58
N LYS A 9 10.74 -12.65 3.38
CA LYS A 9 11.79 -13.68 3.26
C LYS A 9 11.24 -15.08 3.55
N GLU A 10 10.47 -15.22 4.62
CA GLU A 10 9.81 -16.48 5.01
C GLU A 10 8.86 -16.98 3.91
N ASN A 11 8.20 -16.05 3.20
CA ASN A 11 7.31 -16.35 2.08
C ASN A 11 8.02 -16.39 0.71
N LYS A 12 9.36 -16.38 0.69
CA LYS A 12 10.19 -16.47 -0.54
C LYS A 12 9.94 -15.34 -1.55
N LEU A 13 9.49 -14.17 -1.09
CA LEU A 13 9.35 -12.97 -1.91
C LEU A 13 10.72 -12.39 -2.24
N ASN A 14 10.95 -12.10 -3.52
CA ASN A 14 12.18 -11.50 -4.00
C ASN A 14 12.29 -10.02 -3.57
N SER A 15 13.43 -9.37 -3.81
CA SER A 15 13.67 -8.00 -3.37
C SER A 15 12.75 -6.95 -4.00
N ILE A 16 12.21 -7.18 -5.20
CA ILE A 16 11.32 -6.24 -5.89
C ILE A 16 9.86 -6.37 -5.41
N GLU A 17 9.48 -7.52 -4.86
CA GLU A 17 8.17 -7.78 -4.25
C GLU A 17 8.07 -7.25 -2.80
N GLN A 18 9.20 -6.86 -2.21
CA GLN A 18 9.29 -6.42 -0.82
C GLN A 18 8.99 -4.92 -0.69
N VAL A 19 8.07 -4.57 0.21
CA VAL A 19 7.66 -3.19 0.46
C VAL A 19 8.85 -2.37 1.01
N LYS A 20 9.15 -1.24 0.37
CA LYS A 20 10.25 -0.33 0.77
C LYS A 20 9.80 0.81 1.70
N ARG A 21 8.54 1.24 1.57
CA ARG A 21 7.93 2.33 2.35
C ARG A 21 6.43 2.09 2.51
N ILE A 22 5.85 2.65 3.56
CA ILE A 22 4.42 2.59 3.85
C ILE A 22 3.91 3.99 4.20
N TYR A 23 2.63 4.21 3.95
CA TYR A 23 1.86 5.33 4.48
C TYR A 23 0.84 4.77 5.46
N LEU A 24 0.67 5.43 6.61
CA LEU A 24 -0.34 5.04 7.59
C LEU A 24 -1.60 5.87 7.34
N GLU A 25 -2.67 5.20 6.94
CA GLU A 25 -3.99 5.79 6.77
C GLU A 25 -4.78 5.56 8.08
N PRO A 26 -5.18 6.63 8.79
CA PRO A 26 -6.01 6.51 9.99
C PRO A 26 -7.46 6.11 9.69
N GLU A 27 -7.99 6.37 8.49
CA GLU A 27 -9.36 6.03 8.10
C GLU A 27 -9.45 4.61 7.50
N PRO A 28 -10.21 3.68 8.10
CA PRO A 28 -10.39 2.35 7.54
C PRO A 28 -11.02 2.37 6.14
N PHE A 29 -10.72 1.37 5.31
CA PHE A 29 -11.44 1.17 4.07
C PHE A 29 -12.79 0.55 4.39
N THR A 30 -13.87 1.14 3.88
CA THR A 30 -15.22 0.64 4.13
C THR A 30 -16.04 0.58 2.84
N VAL A 31 -17.22 -0.04 2.91
CA VAL A 31 -18.15 -0.03 1.78
C VAL A 31 -18.79 1.36 1.65
N GLU A 32 -19.05 2.00 2.79
CA GLU A 32 -19.69 3.31 2.96
C GLU A 32 -18.83 4.44 2.40
N ASN A 33 -17.51 4.43 2.64
CA ASN A 33 -16.59 5.39 2.03
C ASN A 33 -16.18 5.02 0.60
N GLY A 34 -16.78 3.96 0.04
CA GLY A 34 -16.62 3.58 -1.36
C GLY A 34 -15.29 2.93 -1.70
N LEU A 35 -14.46 2.60 -0.71
CA LEU A 35 -13.12 2.01 -0.91
C LEU A 35 -13.15 0.47 -0.98
N LEU A 36 -14.22 -0.17 -0.52
CA LEU A 36 -14.45 -1.61 -0.62
C LEU A 36 -15.66 -1.96 -1.52
N THR A 37 -15.62 -3.14 -2.12
CA THR A 37 -16.78 -3.81 -2.70
C THR A 37 -17.72 -4.29 -1.59
N PRO A 38 -19.00 -4.60 -1.88
CA PRO A 38 -19.90 -5.21 -0.90
C PRO A 38 -19.35 -6.52 -0.29
N THR A 39 -18.45 -7.20 -1.00
CA THR A 39 -17.74 -8.41 -0.54
C THR A 39 -16.38 -8.12 0.12
N LEU A 40 -16.18 -6.88 0.58
CA LEU A 40 -15.00 -6.43 1.33
C LEU A 40 -13.66 -6.50 0.56
N LYS A 41 -13.70 -6.53 -0.77
CA LYS A 41 -12.49 -6.44 -1.60
C LYS A 41 -12.15 -4.97 -1.88
N ALA A 42 -10.87 -4.65 -1.85
CA ALA A 42 -10.34 -3.34 -2.21
C ALA A 42 -10.73 -2.90 -3.64
N LYS A 43 -11.36 -1.73 -3.76
CA LYS A 43 -11.68 -1.10 -5.05
C LYS A 43 -10.46 -0.36 -5.59
N ARG A 44 -9.63 -1.07 -6.37
CA ARG A 44 -8.33 -0.58 -6.88
C ARG A 44 -8.39 0.79 -7.57
N PRO A 45 -9.36 1.11 -8.46
CA PRO A 45 -9.40 2.43 -9.11
C PRO A 45 -9.61 3.58 -8.12
N GLN A 46 -10.50 3.40 -7.15
CA GLN A 46 -10.84 4.39 -6.11
C GLN A 46 -9.66 4.61 -5.18
N LEU A 47 -9.01 3.53 -4.72
CA LEU A 47 -7.80 3.61 -3.91
C LEU A 47 -6.66 4.31 -4.67
N ARG A 48 -6.46 3.97 -5.95
CA ARG A 48 -5.45 4.62 -6.79
C ARG A 48 -5.69 6.11 -6.92
N HIS A 49 -6.94 6.52 -7.11
CA HIS A 49 -7.30 7.94 -7.20
C HIS A 49 -7.05 8.66 -5.86
N ARG A 50 -7.54 8.11 -4.75
CA ARG A 50 -7.42 8.69 -3.40
C ARG A 50 -5.96 8.87 -2.97
N TYR A 51 -5.10 7.88 -3.19
CA TYR A 51 -3.71 7.89 -2.73
C TYR A 51 -2.69 8.37 -3.77
N LYS A 52 -3.13 8.84 -4.94
CA LYS A 52 -2.25 9.21 -6.06
C LYS A 52 -1.12 10.14 -5.63
N GLU A 53 -1.46 11.25 -4.97
CA GLU A 53 -0.49 12.28 -4.60
C GLU A 53 0.43 11.83 -3.46
N ILE A 54 -0.10 11.04 -2.51
CA ILE A 54 0.68 10.45 -1.41
C ILE A 54 1.73 9.48 -1.97
N ILE A 55 1.32 8.59 -2.86
CA ILE A 55 2.22 7.64 -3.52
C ILE A 55 3.28 8.40 -4.32
N ALA A 56 2.88 9.40 -5.12
CA ALA A 56 3.81 10.21 -5.90
C ALA A 56 4.84 10.93 -5.00
N ARG A 57 4.39 11.45 -3.85
CA ARG A 57 5.28 12.06 -2.86
C ARG A 57 6.27 11.05 -2.28
N ILE A 58 5.81 9.86 -1.89
CA ILE A 58 6.69 8.79 -1.36
C ILE A 58 7.77 8.43 -2.39
N TYR A 59 7.41 8.28 -3.67
CA TYR A 59 8.41 8.01 -4.71
C TYR A 59 9.41 9.16 -4.88
N ARG A 60 8.97 10.42 -4.85
CA ARG A 60 9.88 11.58 -4.94
C ARG A 60 10.84 11.71 -3.75
N GLU A 61 10.38 11.39 -2.54
CA GLU A 61 11.19 11.48 -1.32
C GLU A 61 12.26 10.37 -1.26
N ASN A 62 12.09 9.29 -2.01
CA ASN A 62 13.09 8.23 -2.11
C ASN A 62 13.99 8.46 -3.33
N LYS A 63 15.10 9.19 -3.11
CA LYS A 63 16.13 9.42 -4.13
C LYS A 63 16.90 8.15 -4.53
N ASP A 64 16.76 7.06 -3.77
CA ASP A 64 17.50 5.80 -3.93
C ASP A 64 16.64 4.67 -4.55
N LEU A 65 15.53 5.04 -5.21
CA LEU A 65 14.63 4.12 -5.92
C LEU A 65 14.86 4.14 -7.43
#